data_AF-A0A950QNR6-F1
#
_entry.id   AF-A0A950QNR6-F1
#
_cell.length_a   1.000
_cell.length_b   1.000
_cell.length_c   1.000
_cell.angle_alpha   90.00
_cell.angle_beta   90.00
_cell.angle_gamma   90.00
#
_symmetry.space_group_name_H-M   'P 1'
#
loop_
_entity.id
_entity.type
_entity.pdbx_description
1 polymer ?
#
loop_
_entity_poly.entity_id
_entity_poly.type
_entity_poly.pdbx_seq_one_letter_code
_entity_poly.pdbx_strand_id
1 'polypeptide(L)'
;MIRFCSRLLALSLIASPLALTAQTAQTAQKVSETCTTVQEMDAGTRAAIDAATQQFFSQAAAGNTAAMQQNAIAPVAANFQAIAFAVQRDKEKIAGGQAQIRNEWLLDAPGTQTYERAEFFCGTINSTQHTSFEIPNLPAGRYAVAIQDVIGSKQAFTVTYVLQQEGGQWKLAGYQAKPHQIGPHDGLWYWVQARDYKKQGEQHISFFYYTVAADLLAPVPFMSNPQLEALYQEEQQNVPKDLPQNPQQPVPVTLNGQTYNIVQAFVVPDDKQGLDLVYKYSAPDITDQVKTFQQNMAFIKALATQYPEYKQAFTSIVARAVAPNGQDFGTQLPVNEIK
;
A
#
# COMPACT_ATOMS: atom_id res chain seq x y z
N MET A 1 -2.67 0.40 -85.12
CA MET A 1 -2.93 1.65 -85.88
C MET A 1 -2.57 2.82 -84.95
N ILE A 2 -1.36 3.37 -85.07
CA ILE A 2 -1.05 4.71 -85.65
C ILE A 2 -1.65 5.84 -84.77
N ARG A 3 -0.86 6.40 -83.84
CA ARG A 3 -0.15 7.71 -83.89
C ARG A 3 -1.06 8.94 -84.10
N PHE A 4 -0.92 9.94 -83.21
CA PHE A 4 -0.44 11.33 -83.44
C PHE A 4 -0.93 12.22 -82.27
N CYS A 5 -0.03 12.85 -81.48
CA CYS A 5 0.36 14.28 -81.54
C CYS A 5 -0.77 15.24 -81.12
N SER A 6 -0.57 16.39 -80.47
CA SER A 6 0.57 17.15 -79.95
C SER A 6 0.01 18.47 -79.42
N ARG A 7 0.71 19.12 -78.47
CA ARG A 7 0.76 20.60 -78.22
C ARG A 7 -0.51 21.28 -77.65
N LEU A 8 -0.48 22.40 -76.91
CA LEU A 8 0.43 23.15 -76.03
C LEU A 8 -0.33 24.48 -75.71
N LEU A 9 -0.05 25.12 -74.55
CA LEU A 9 -0.41 26.50 -74.15
C LEU A 9 -1.89 26.77 -73.76
N ALA A 10 -2.25 27.60 -72.77
CA ALA A 10 -1.54 28.70 -72.11
C ALA A 10 -2.02 28.93 -70.65
N LEU A 11 -1.10 29.47 -69.85
CA LEU A 11 -1.26 30.01 -68.49
C LEU A 11 -2.28 31.16 -68.44
N SER A 12 -3.04 31.24 -67.33
CA SER A 12 -3.51 32.52 -66.76
C SER A 12 -3.32 32.50 -65.24
N LEU A 13 -2.43 33.39 -64.78
CA LEU A 13 -2.10 33.65 -63.38
C LEU A 13 -3.15 34.59 -62.76
N ILE A 14 -3.76 34.17 -61.64
CA ILE A 14 -4.50 35.06 -60.75
C ILE A 14 -3.76 35.06 -59.41
N ALA A 15 -3.10 36.17 -59.09
CA ALA A 15 -2.43 36.40 -57.83
C ALA A 15 -3.46 36.81 -56.77
N SER A 16 -3.63 35.99 -55.73
CA SER A 16 -4.33 36.35 -54.49
C SER A 16 -3.31 36.41 -53.35
N PRO A 17 -3.27 37.48 -52.54
CA PRO A 17 -2.36 37.55 -51.39
C PRO A 17 -2.91 36.70 -50.24
N LEU A 18 -2.26 35.56 -49.98
CA LEU A 18 -2.42 34.83 -48.73
C LEU A 18 -1.81 35.66 -47.57
N ALA A 19 -2.66 36.18 -46.70
CA ALA A 19 -2.25 36.66 -45.39
C ALA A 19 -1.86 35.44 -44.54
N LEU A 20 -0.54 35.21 -44.39
CA LEU A 20 0.00 34.26 -43.42
C LEU A 20 -0.25 34.79 -42.01
N THR A 21 -1.31 34.31 -41.37
CA THR A 21 -1.48 34.46 -39.92
C THR A 21 -0.57 33.44 -39.25
N ALA A 22 0.54 33.90 -38.69
CA ALA A 22 1.38 33.09 -37.83
C ALA A 22 0.60 32.78 -36.55
N GLN A 23 -0.10 31.65 -36.52
CA GLN A 23 -0.61 31.07 -35.28
C GLN A 23 0.59 30.64 -34.45
N THR A 24 0.97 31.49 -33.49
CA THR A 24 1.82 31.10 -32.37
C THR A 24 1.05 30.04 -31.58
N ALA A 25 1.33 28.78 -31.86
CA ALA A 25 0.93 27.67 -31.00
C ALA A 25 1.60 27.89 -29.64
N GLN A 26 0.87 28.48 -28.70
CA GLN A 26 1.21 28.42 -27.29
C GLN A 26 1.08 26.96 -26.88
N THR A 27 2.20 26.24 -26.91
CA THR A 27 2.31 24.97 -26.20
C THR A 27 2.08 25.28 -24.73
N ALA A 28 0.90 24.94 -24.21
CA ALA A 28 0.69 24.87 -22.77
C ALA A 28 1.76 23.91 -22.23
N GLN A 29 2.78 24.44 -21.56
CA GLN A 29 3.69 23.62 -20.77
C GLN A 29 2.82 22.93 -19.73
N LYS A 30 2.56 21.64 -19.95
CA LYS A 30 2.05 20.76 -18.91
C LYS A 30 3.13 20.79 -17.83
N VAL A 31 2.91 21.55 -16.77
CA VAL A 31 3.81 21.52 -15.61
C VAL A 31 3.65 20.12 -15.04
N SER A 32 4.67 19.31 -15.22
CA SER A 32 4.71 17.93 -14.74
C SER A 32 4.84 17.95 -13.22
N GLU A 33 4.24 16.95 -12.57
CA GLU A 33 4.55 16.59 -11.19
C GLU A 33 6.06 16.45 -11.04
N THR A 34 6.63 17.00 -9.97
CA THR A 34 8.07 16.90 -9.70
C THR A 34 8.30 16.24 -8.35
N CYS A 35 9.40 15.49 -8.27
CA CYS A 35 9.89 14.96 -7.01
C CYS A 35 11.34 15.36 -6.79
N THR A 36 11.67 15.74 -5.57
CA THR A 36 13.01 16.14 -5.16
C THR A 36 13.46 15.28 -3.99
N THR A 37 14.65 14.68 -4.11
CA THR A 37 15.25 13.90 -3.01
C THR A 37 15.92 14.83 -1.99
N VAL A 38 16.29 14.29 -0.83
CA VAL A 38 17.05 15.02 0.20
C VAL A 38 18.32 15.69 -0.35
N GLN A 39 19.01 15.09 -1.32
CA GLN A 39 20.25 15.67 -1.86
C GLN A 39 20.00 16.90 -2.75
N GLU A 40 18.81 16.99 -3.34
CA GLU A 40 18.43 18.04 -4.28
C GLU A 40 17.61 19.15 -3.60
N MET A 41 17.07 18.86 -2.41
CA MET A 41 16.24 19.78 -1.63
C MET A 41 17.09 20.88 -0.99
N ASP A 42 16.59 22.13 -1.02
CA ASP A 42 17.26 23.23 -0.33
C ASP A 42 17.24 23.04 1.19
N ALA A 43 18.28 23.53 1.87
CA ALA A 43 18.48 23.32 3.30
C ALA A 43 17.35 23.91 4.16
N GLY A 44 16.73 25.01 3.73
CA GLY A 44 15.64 25.65 4.47
C GLY A 44 14.36 24.82 4.43
N THR A 45 13.97 24.35 3.24
CA THR A 45 12.84 23.44 3.07
C THR A 45 13.05 22.16 3.87
N ARG A 46 14.24 21.56 3.78
CA ARG A 46 14.58 20.34 4.51
C ARG A 46 14.45 20.53 6.02
N ALA A 47 15.07 21.56 6.58
CA ALA A 47 15.00 21.84 8.01
C ALA A 47 13.56 22.07 8.50
N ALA A 48 12.70 22.67 7.67
CA ALA A 48 11.29 22.86 8.00
C ALA A 48 10.48 21.55 8.00
N ILE A 49 10.76 20.63 7.07
CA ILE A 49 10.16 19.28 7.03
C ILE A 49 10.65 18.46 8.23
N ASP A 50 11.96 18.47 8.51
CA ASP A 50 12.57 17.80 9.67
C ASP A 50 11.88 18.25 10.97
N ALA A 51 11.73 19.57 11.15
CA ALA A 51 11.12 20.14 12.35
C ALA A 51 9.65 19.74 12.50
N ALA A 52 8.85 19.80 11.44
CA ALA A 52 7.45 19.39 11.47
C ALA A 52 7.32 17.88 11.75
N THR A 53 8.15 17.07 11.11
CA THR A 53 8.18 15.61 11.30
C THR A 53 8.51 15.25 12.75
N GLN A 54 9.52 15.88 13.35
CA GLN A 54 9.86 15.67 14.76
C GLN A 54 8.77 16.18 15.72
N GLN A 55 8.12 17.30 15.39
CA GLN A 55 6.95 17.77 16.13
C GLN A 55 5.83 16.73 16.12
N PHE A 56 5.43 16.21 14.95
CA PHE A 56 4.36 15.21 14.87
C PHE A 56 4.73 13.90 15.55
N PHE A 57 6.01 13.48 15.50
CA PHE A 57 6.46 12.33 16.28
C PHE A 57 6.28 12.53 17.78
N SER A 58 6.71 13.69 18.31
CA SER A 58 6.56 13.99 19.74
C SER A 58 5.08 13.97 20.18
N GLN A 59 4.18 14.47 19.33
CA GLN A 59 2.75 14.46 19.57
C GLN A 59 2.17 13.04 19.51
N ALA A 60 2.57 12.24 18.52
CA ALA A 60 2.15 10.84 18.38
C ALA A 60 2.63 9.99 19.56
N ALA A 61 3.89 10.11 19.96
CA ALA A 61 4.47 9.40 21.11
C ALA A 61 3.81 9.80 22.44
N ALA A 62 3.32 11.05 22.56
CA ALA A 62 2.54 11.52 23.70
C ALA A 62 1.04 11.17 23.61
N GLY A 63 0.57 10.59 22.50
CA GLY A 63 -0.86 10.37 22.25
C GLY A 63 -1.68 11.66 22.13
N ASN A 64 -1.05 12.79 21.79
CA ASN A 64 -1.68 14.11 21.72
C ASN A 64 -2.38 14.33 20.37
N THR A 65 -3.48 13.60 20.17
CA THR A 65 -4.26 13.64 18.92
C THR A 65 -4.91 14.99 18.67
N ALA A 66 -5.23 15.76 19.72
CA ALA A 66 -5.78 17.11 19.58
C ALA A 66 -4.77 18.08 18.94
N ALA A 67 -3.51 18.05 19.38
CA ALA A 67 -2.46 18.88 18.78
C ALA A 67 -2.17 18.47 17.32
N MET A 68 -2.15 17.18 17.02
CA MET A 68 -1.97 16.70 15.64
C MET A 68 -3.13 17.16 14.74
N GLN A 69 -4.37 17.05 15.21
CA GLN A 69 -5.56 17.49 14.47
C GLN A 69 -5.55 19.00 14.21
N GLN A 70 -5.18 19.81 15.21
CA GLN A 70 -5.07 21.26 15.06
C GLN A 70 -4.01 21.68 14.02
N ASN A 71 -2.95 20.88 13.88
CA ASN A 71 -1.87 21.12 12.93
C ASN A 71 -2.01 20.30 11.63
N ALA A 72 -3.19 19.74 11.36
CA ALA A 72 -3.51 19.06 10.12
C ALA A 72 -4.06 20.04 9.06
N ILE A 73 -4.03 19.61 7.80
CA ILE A 73 -4.80 20.28 6.74
C ILE A 73 -6.30 20.13 7.00
N ALA A 74 -7.11 21.05 6.47
CA ALA A 74 -8.54 21.09 6.79
C ALA A 74 -9.29 19.76 6.47
N PRO A 75 -9.06 19.09 5.31
CA PRO A 75 -9.73 17.82 5.01
C PRO A 75 -9.40 16.69 6.00
N VAL A 76 -8.14 16.65 6.47
CA VAL A 76 -7.66 15.64 7.43
C VAL A 76 -8.15 15.97 8.84
N ALA A 77 -8.14 17.23 9.23
CA ALA A 77 -8.68 17.68 10.50
C ALA A 77 -10.18 17.35 10.64
N ALA A 78 -10.94 17.45 9.55
CA ALA A 78 -12.36 17.10 9.53
C ALA A 78 -12.64 15.59 9.68
N ASN A 79 -11.68 14.73 9.29
CA ASN A 79 -11.82 13.27 9.28
C ASN A 79 -10.70 12.57 10.07
N PHE A 80 -10.35 13.12 11.24
CA PHE A 80 -9.14 12.76 11.97
C PHE A 80 -9.22 11.41 12.74
N GLN A 81 -10.38 10.76 12.76
CA GLN A 81 -10.65 9.61 13.63
C GLN A 81 -9.72 8.42 13.38
N ALA A 82 -9.41 8.12 12.11
CA ALA A 82 -8.53 7.02 11.76
C ALA A 82 -7.08 7.26 12.24
N ILE A 83 -6.58 8.49 12.07
CA ILE A 83 -5.26 8.89 12.57
C ILE A 83 -5.24 8.87 14.10
N ALA A 84 -6.27 9.42 14.74
CA ALA A 84 -6.39 9.41 16.20
C ALA A 84 -6.38 7.97 16.75
N PHE A 85 -7.12 7.05 16.12
CA PHE A 85 -7.13 5.65 16.51
C PHE A 85 -5.74 5.01 16.35
N ALA A 86 -5.07 5.22 15.22
CA ALA A 86 -3.71 4.70 14.98
C ALA A 86 -2.71 5.23 16.03
N VAL A 87 -2.73 6.53 16.30
CA VAL A 87 -1.89 7.16 17.33
C VAL A 87 -2.17 6.56 18.71
N GLN A 88 -3.42 6.43 19.12
CA GLN A 88 -3.75 5.87 20.43
C GLN A 88 -3.37 4.38 20.55
N ARG A 89 -3.54 3.61 19.47
CA ARG A 89 -3.16 2.20 19.40
C ARG A 89 -1.66 1.99 19.55
N ASP A 90 -0.85 2.87 18.97
CA ASP A 90 0.60 2.66 18.88
C ASP A 90 1.43 3.53 19.82
N LYS A 91 0.85 4.52 20.52
CA LYS A 91 1.58 5.42 21.43
C LYS A 91 2.48 4.68 22.41
N GLU A 92 2.01 3.61 23.04
CA GLU A 92 2.79 2.86 24.04
C GLU A 92 3.93 2.06 23.43
N LYS A 93 3.81 1.73 22.13
CA LYS A 93 4.82 0.99 21.37
C LYS A 93 5.95 1.89 20.88
N ILE A 94 5.68 3.18 20.68
CA ILE A 94 6.67 4.18 20.23
C ILE A 94 7.16 5.11 21.35
N ALA A 95 6.44 5.19 22.48
CA ALA A 95 6.84 5.99 23.63
C ALA A 95 8.22 5.60 24.17
N GLY A 96 9.02 6.61 24.52
CA GLY A 96 10.41 6.44 24.97
C GLY A 96 11.40 6.09 23.86
N GLY A 97 10.93 5.82 22.63
CA GLY A 97 11.77 5.62 21.47
C GLY A 97 12.32 6.93 20.90
N GLN A 98 13.42 6.83 20.16
CA GLN A 98 14.02 7.91 19.40
C GLN A 98 13.67 7.74 17.92
N ALA A 99 13.05 8.76 17.33
CA ALA A 99 12.75 8.77 15.91
C ALA A 99 13.92 9.34 15.10
N GLN A 100 14.47 8.52 14.20
CA GLN A 100 15.48 8.90 13.24
C GLN A 100 14.84 9.00 11.86
N ILE A 101 15.02 10.14 11.19
CA ILE A 101 14.54 10.32 9.82
C ILE A 101 15.39 9.44 8.91
N ARG A 102 14.73 8.45 8.29
CA ARG A 102 15.33 7.54 7.33
C ARG A 102 15.53 8.24 6.01
N ASN A 103 14.43 8.70 5.40
CA ASN A 103 14.38 9.38 4.11
C ASN A 103 13.25 10.42 4.10
N GLU A 104 13.40 11.41 3.20
CA GLU A 104 12.39 12.43 2.93
C GLU A 104 12.33 12.71 1.43
N TRP A 105 11.15 13.08 0.95
CA TRP A 105 10.91 13.51 -0.42
C TRP A 105 10.01 14.73 -0.42
N LEU A 106 10.31 15.66 -1.31
CA LEU A 106 9.43 16.78 -1.63
C LEU A 106 8.69 16.45 -2.94
N LEU A 107 7.38 16.51 -2.90
CA LEU A 107 6.49 16.24 -4.02
C LEU A 107 5.77 17.53 -4.40
N ASP A 108 5.86 17.95 -5.66
CA ASP A 108 5.16 19.14 -6.16
C ASP A 108 4.10 18.72 -7.18
N ALA A 109 2.83 18.90 -6.81
CA ALA A 109 1.66 18.73 -7.67
C ALA A 109 1.19 20.12 -8.14
N PRO A 110 1.68 20.63 -9.28
CA PRO A 110 1.45 22.00 -9.69
C PRO A 110 0.00 22.28 -10.10
N GLY A 111 -0.33 23.56 -10.27
CA GLY A 111 -1.65 23.98 -10.79
C GLY A 111 -2.71 24.14 -9.70
N THR A 112 -3.97 23.91 -10.07
CA THR A 112 -5.13 24.18 -9.20
C THR A 112 -6.16 23.05 -9.17
N GLN A 113 -5.97 22.02 -10.00
CA GLN A 113 -6.89 20.91 -10.12
C GLN A 113 -6.45 19.75 -9.23
N THR A 114 -7.42 18.96 -8.78
CA THR A 114 -7.14 17.67 -8.16
C THR A 114 -6.72 16.67 -9.22
N TYR A 115 -5.61 15.99 -8.98
CA TYR A 115 -5.10 14.91 -9.81
C TYR A 115 -5.88 13.63 -9.48
N GLU A 116 -6.47 12.98 -10.48
CA GLU A 116 -7.12 11.67 -10.28
C GLU A 116 -6.11 10.63 -9.80
N ARG A 117 -4.89 10.67 -10.35
CA ARG A 117 -3.74 9.87 -9.94
C ARG A 117 -2.47 10.70 -10.18
N ALA A 118 -1.89 11.24 -9.11
CA ALA A 118 -0.62 11.95 -9.17
C ALA A 118 0.52 10.93 -9.12
N GLU A 119 1.47 11.05 -10.04
CA GLU A 119 2.65 10.20 -10.11
C GLU A 119 3.92 11.02 -9.90
N PHE A 120 4.73 10.63 -8.94
CA PHE A 120 5.99 11.28 -8.63
C PHE A 120 7.12 10.30 -8.82
N PHE A 121 8.15 10.68 -9.58
CA PHE A 121 9.34 9.87 -9.81
C PHE A 121 10.56 10.61 -9.26
N CYS A 122 11.18 10.06 -8.22
CA CYS A 122 12.27 10.65 -7.47
C CYS A 122 13.60 9.96 -7.83
N GLY A 123 14.60 10.75 -8.21
CA GLY A 123 15.91 10.26 -8.64
C GLY A 123 15.96 9.88 -10.12
N THR A 124 17.07 9.27 -10.54
CA THR A 124 17.31 8.95 -11.95
C THR A 124 16.46 7.76 -12.39
N ILE A 125 15.66 7.97 -13.44
CA ILE A 125 14.88 6.91 -14.12
C ILE A 125 15.83 5.79 -14.57
N ASN A 126 15.45 4.53 -14.33
CA ASN A 126 16.26 3.31 -14.55
C ASN A 126 17.49 3.13 -13.63
N SER A 127 17.62 3.93 -12.56
CA SER A 127 18.59 3.63 -11.50
C SER A 127 18.02 2.64 -10.49
N THR A 128 18.90 1.91 -9.81
CA THR A 128 18.54 1.04 -8.67
C THR A 128 18.15 1.82 -7.41
N GLN A 129 18.14 3.15 -7.46
CA GLN A 129 17.92 4.04 -6.32
C GLN A 129 16.74 5.01 -6.54
N HIS A 130 15.83 4.69 -7.46
CA HIS A 130 14.65 5.52 -7.64
C HIS A 130 13.58 5.18 -6.59
N THR A 131 12.72 6.15 -6.32
CA THR A 131 11.50 5.99 -5.52
C THR A 131 10.37 6.61 -6.30
N SER A 132 9.22 5.97 -6.35
CA SER A 132 8.02 6.53 -6.95
C SER A 132 6.87 6.59 -5.95
N PHE A 133 5.97 7.55 -6.17
CA PHE A 133 4.73 7.69 -5.42
C PHE A 133 3.54 7.77 -6.35
N GLU A 134 2.49 7.00 -6.06
CA GLU A 134 1.23 7.00 -6.80
C GLU A 134 0.07 7.34 -5.87
N ILE A 135 -0.36 8.60 -5.87
CA ILE A 135 -1.35 9.10 -4.91
C ILE A 135 -2.65 9.44 -5.64
N PRO A 136 -3.75 8.71 -5.38
CA PRO A 136 -5.04 8.98 -6.01
C PRO A 136 -5.71 10.22 -5.40
N ASN A 137 -6.46 10.95 -6.22
CA ASN A 137 -7.28 12.10 -5.83
C ASN A 137 -6.49 13.18 -5.05
N LEU A 138 -5.23 13.44 -5.43
CA LEU A 138 -4.36 14.38 -4.75
C LEU A 138 -4.64 15.82 -5.21
N PRO A 139 -5.03 16.75 -4.31
CA PRO A 139 -5.16 18.17 -4.68
C PRO A 139 -3.81 18.75 -5.12
N ALA A 140 -3.83 19.76 -5.99
CA ALA A 140 -2.63 20.53 -6.28
C ALA A 140 -2.03 21.13 -4.98
N GLY A 141 -0.71 21.13 -4.88
CA GLY A 141 0.02 21.60 -3.71
C GLY A 141 1.42 21.03 -3.61
N ARG A 142 2.15 21.55 -2.63
CA ARG A 142 3.50 21.08 -2.29
C ARG A 142 3.40 20.18 -1.06
N TYR A 143 3.87 18.94 -1.21
CA TYR A 143 3.80 17.89 -0.21
C TYR A 143 5.19 17.41 0.18
N ALA A 144 5.31 16.84 1.37
CA ALA A 144 6.48 16.09 1.78
C ALA A 144 6.07 14.71 2.26
N VAL A 145 6.86 13.70 1.93
CA VAL A 145 6.76 12.38 2.54
C VAL A 145 8.01 12.18 3.39
N ALA A 146 7.82 11.97 4.69
CA ALA A 146 8.92 11.75 5.63
C ALA A 146 8.74 10.40 6.31
N ILE A 147 9.79 9.60 6.33
CA ILE A 147 9.80 8.27 6.96
C ILE A 147 10.79 8.28 8.11
N GLN A 148 10.32 7.90 9.29
CA GLN A 148 11.13 7.76 10.49
C GLN A 148 11.19 6.32 10.96
N ASP A 149 12.36 5.94 11.48
CA ASP A 149 12.56 4.76 12.28
C ASP A 149 12.57 5.10 13.76
N VAL A 150 11.73 4.40 14.52
CA VAL A 150 11.66 4.52 15.97
C VAL A 150 12.49 3.39 16.57
N ILE A 151 13.61 3.76 17.17
CA ILE A 151 14.54 2.85 17.84
C ILE A 151 14.52 3.08 19.36
N GLY A 152 14.92 2.05 20.14
CA GLY A 152 14.97 2.16 21.61
C GLY A 152 13.60 2.11 22.31
N SER A 153 12.51 1.95 21.56
CA SER A 153 11.19 1.62 22.09
C SER A 153 11.02 0.11 22.33
N LYS A 154 9.89 -0.31 22.91
CA LYS A 154 9.59 -1.74 23.15
C LYS A 154 9.50 -2.57 21.86
N GLN A 155 9.21 -1.93 20.74
CA GLN A 155 9.12 -2.54 19.42
C GLN A 155 9.63 -1.55 18.38
N ALA A 156 10.45 -2.01 17.43
CA ALA A 156 10.89 -1.20 16.31
C ALA A 156 9.69 -0.83 15.42
N PHE A 157 9.55 0.45 15.13
CA PHE A 157 8.43 0.99 14.36
C PHE A 157 8.94 1.86 13.22
N THR A 158 8.23 1.82 12.10
CA THR A 158 8.36 2.83 11.06
C THR A 158 7.13 3.74 11.12
N VAL A 159 7.37 5.04 11.14
CA VAL A 159 6.32 6.06 11.09
C VAL A 159 6.51 6.89 9.83
N THR A 160 5.47 6.97 9.02
CA THR A 160 5.44 7.77 7.79
C THR A 160 4.44 8.90 7.93
N TYR A 161 4.88 10.10 7.54
CA TYR A 161 4.07 11.29 7.49
C TYR A 161 3.95 11.74 6.05
N VAL A 162 2.73 12.13 5.67
CA VAL A 162 2.51 13.01 4.52
C VAL A 162 2.24 14.38 5.09
N LEU A 163 3.00 15.38 4.66
CA LEU A 163 2.84 16.76 5.05
C LEU A 163 2.44 17.57 3.82
N GLN A 164 1.66 18.63 4.00
CA GLN A 164 1.34 19.59 2.95
C GLN A 164 1.70 20.99 3.42
N GLN A 165 2.28 21.79 2.52
CA GLN A 165 2.61 23.18 2.81
C GLN A 165 1.35 24.06 2.69
N GLU A 166 0.90 24.65 3.79
CA GLU A 166 -0.19 25.63 3.85
C GLU A 166 0.29 26.88 4.59
N GLY A 167 0.15 28.07 3.98
CA GLY A 167 0.54 29.33 4.64
C GLY A 167 2.00 29.37 5.10
N GLY A 168 2.90 28.69 4.39
CA GLY A 168 4.32 28.58 4.74
C GLY A 168 4.64 27.58 5.86
N GLN A 169 3.64 26.87 6.39
CA GLN A 169 3.81 25.84 7.42
C GLN A 169 3.59 24.44 6.84
N TRP A 170 4.31 23.45 7.35
CA TRP A 170 4.09 22.04 7.02
C TRP A 170 3.05 21.45 7.96
N LYS A 171 1.90 21.06 7.41
CA LYS A 171 0.76 20.54 8.17
C LYS A 171 0.52 19.08 7.84
N LEU A 172 -0.03 18.34 8.80
CA LEU A 172 -0.28 16.91 8.64
C LEU A 172 -1.35 16.65 7.57
N ALA A 173 -0.97 15.91 6.54
CA ALA A 173 -1.83 15.46 5.45
C ALA A 173 -2.05 13.93 5.46
N GLY A 174 -1.22 13.18 6.19
CA GLY A 174 -1.34 11.74 6.36
C GLY A 174 -0.40 11.20 7.43
N TYR A 175 -0.79 10.09 8.05
CA TYR A 175 -0.03 9.44 9.11
C TYR A 175 -0.20 7.92 9.02
N GLN A 176 0.90 7.19 9.03
CA GLN A 176 0.93 5.74 9.15
C GLN A 176 2.03 5.33 10.12
N ALA A 177 1.68 4.50 11.10
CA ALA A 177 2.64 3.87 12.00
C ALA A 177 2.44 2.36 11.92
N LYS A 178 3.54 1.64 11.75
CA LYS A 178 3.52 0.18 11.69
C LYS A 178 4.80 -0.42 12.29
N PRO A 179 4.71 -1.65 12.84
CA PRO A 179 5.89 -2.43 13.20
C PRO A 179 6.87 -2.60 12.05
N HIS A 180 8.17 -2.67 12.37
CA HIS A 180 9.20 -3.04 11.40
C HIS A 180 9.37 -4.55 11.24
N GLN A 181 8.85 -5.33 12.20
CA GLN A 181 9.02 -6.77 12.29
C GLN A 181 7.81 -7.43 12.95
N ILE A 182 7.61 -8.72 12.66
CA ILE A 182 6.71 -9.61 13.38
C ILE A 182 7.58 -10.60 14.14
N GLY A 183 7.48 -10.56 15.46
CA GLY A 183 8.42 -11.28 16.31
C GLY A 183 9.86 -10.86 16.07
N PRO A 184 10.80 -11.81 15.87
CA PRO A 184 12.19 -11.51 15.58
C PRO A 184 12.47 -11.29 14.08
N HIS A 185 11.45 -11.27 13.21
CA HIS A 185 11.62 -11.32 11.77
C HIS A 185 11.14 -10.07 11.05
N ASP A 186 12.04 -9.46 10.27
CA ASP A 186 11.74 -8.34 9.38
C ASP A 186 11.21 -8.81 8.02
N GLY A 187 10.79 -7.86 7.17
CA GLY A 187 10.25 -8.19 5.86
C GLY A 187 11.27 -8.82 4.89
N LEU A 188 12.57 -8.58 5.05
CA LEU A 188 13.60 -9.26 4.25
C LEU A 188 13.69 -10.74 4.59
N TRP A 189 13.62 -11.08 5.87
CA TRP A 189 13.55 -12.45 6.33
C TRP A 189 12.33 -13.16 5.75
N TYR A 190 11.14 -12.54 5.83
CA TYR A 190 9.91 -13.12 5.25
C TYR A 190 10.02 -13.31 3.74
N TRP A 191 10.67 -12.37 3.03
CA TRP A 191 10.87 -12.50 1.59
C TRP A 191 11.79 -13.68 1.23
N VAL A 192 12.87 -13.89 2.00
CA VAL A 192 13.75 -15.06 1.82
C VAL A 192 12.98 -16.36 2.10
N GLN A 193 12.24 -16.43 3.20
CA GLN A 193 11.43 -17.60 3.54
C GLN A 193 10.36 -17.88 2.48
N ALA A 194 9.69 -16.86 1.95
CA ALA A 194 8.73 -16.99 0.86
C ALA A 194 9.34 -17.69 -0.36
N ARG A 195 10.56 -17.31 -0.74
CA ARG A 195 11.31 -17.94 -1.85
C ARG A 195 11.71 -19.37 -1.53
N ASP A 196 12.07 -19.67 -0.29
CA ASP A 196 12.45 -21.02 0.11
C ASP A 196 11.25 -21.97 0.16
N TYR A 197 10.08 -21.51 0.60
CA TYR A 197 8.83 -22.26 0.49
C TYR A 197 8.40 -22.48 -0.95
N LYS A 198 8.59 -21.48 -1.83
CA LYS A 198 8.35 -21.63 -3.27
C LYS A 198 9.18 -22.78 -3.86
N LYS A 199 10.47 -22.87 -3.50
CA LYS A 199 11.36 -23.94 -3.98
C LYS A 199 10.93 -25.32 -3.49
N GLN A 200 10.27 -25.40 -2.33
CA GLN A 200 9.74 -26.63 -1.74
C GLN A 200 8.38 -27.03 -2.34
N GLY A 201 7.78 -26.19 -3.18
CA GLY A 201 6.44 -26.42 -3.75
C GLY A 201 5.29 -26.02 -2.81
N GLU A 202 5.59 -25.37 -1.69
CA GLU A 202 4.62 -24.95 -0.68
C GLU A 202 4.02 -23.58 -1.06
N GLN A 203 3.21 -23.60 -2.12
CA GLN A 203 2.76 -22.40 -2.82
C GLN A 203 1.96 -21.44 -1.92
N HIS A 204 1.05 -21.94 -1.08
CA HIS A 204 0.19 -21.08 -0.27
C HIS A 204 0.96 -20.33 0.82
N ILE A 205 1.81 -21.02 1.59
CA ILE A 205 2.62 -20.34 2.61
C ILE A 205 3.64 -19.40 1.98
N SER A 206 4.19 -19.76 0.80
CA SER A 206 5.05 -18.87 0.03
C SER A 206 4.34 -17.57 -0.32
N PHE A 207 3.13 -17.64 -0.85
CA PHE A 207 2.29 -16.47 -1.15
C PHE A 207 2.03 -15.63 0.10
N PHE A 208 1.56 -16.23 1.19
CA PHE A 208 1.30 -15.48 2.42
C PHE A 208 2.56 -14.86 3.03
N TYR A 209 3.73 -15.46 2.86
CA TYR A 209 4.98 -14.86 3.30
C TYR A 209 5.43 -13.70 2.41
N TYR A 210 5.14 -13.74 1.10
CA TYR A 210 5.32 -12.57 0.24
C TYR A 210 4.43 -11.41 0.69
N THR A 211 3.16 -11.65 1.03
CA THR A 211 2.25 -10.57 1.50
C THR A 211 2.71 -9.96 2.82
N VAL A 212 3.22 -10.78 3.76
CA VAL A 212 3.83 -10.30 5.00
C VAL A 212 5.11 -9.51 4.72
N ALA A 213 5.97 -9.99 3.81
CA ALA A 213 7.17 -9.26 3.41
C ALA A 213 6.83 -7.90 2.81
N ALA A 214 5.81 -7.84 1.93
CA ALA A 214 5.30 -6.62 1.33
C ALA A 214 4.80 -5.64 2.39
N ASP A 215 3.94 -6.11 3.30
CA ASP A 215 3.40 -5.28 4.39
C ASP A 215 4.49 -4.74 5.31
N LEU A 216 5.56 -5.49 5.58
CA LEU A 216 6.67 -5.01 6.41
C LEU A 216 7.62 -4.08 5.66
N LEU A 217 7.96 -4.38 4.41
CA LEU A 217 8.93 -3.60 3.63
C LEU A 217 8.38 -2.30 3.07
N ALA A 218 7.08 -2.23 2.73
CA ALA A 218 6.47 -1.06 2.10
C ALA A 218 6.04 -0.02 3.15
N PRO A 219 6.75 1.12 3.34
CA PRO A 219 6.42 2.06 4.43
C PRO A 219 4.98 2.57 4.37
N VAL A 220 4.49 2.77 3.14
CA VAL A 220 3.14 3.16 2.76
C VAL A 220 2.77 2.47 1.45
N PRO A 221 1.48 2.20 1.18
CA PRO A 221 1.06 1.44 -0.02
C PRO A 221 1.17 2.22 -1.33
N PHE A 222 1.29 3.55 -1.26
CA PHE A 222 1.43 4.42 -2.43
C PHE A 222 2.89 4.71 -2.81
N MET A 223 3.86 4.06 -2.16
CA MET A 223 5.29 4.23 -2.42
C MET A 223 5.87 2.95 -3.05
N SER A 224 6.69 3.11 -4.07
CA SER A 224 7.41 2.02 -4.73
C SER A 224 8.90 2.34 -4.90
N ASN A 225 9.69 1.28 -5.04
CA ASN A 225 11.12 1.32 -5.37
C ASN A 225 11.50 -0.04 -6.02
N PRO A 226 12.68 -0.17 -6.64
CA PRO A 226 13.07 -1.41 -7.32
C PRO A 226 12.94 -2.70 -6.50
N GLN A 227 13.18 -2.60 -5.18
CA GLN A 227 13.08 -3.75 -4.29
C GLN A 227 11.62 -4.16 -4.06
N LEU A 228 10.75 -3.20 -3.79
CA LEU A 228 9.31 -3.42 -3.65
C LEU A 228 8.69 -3.92 -4.96
N GLU A 229 9.13 -3.38 -6.11
CA GLU A 229 8.67 -3.83 -7.42
C GLU A 229 9.01 -5.30 -7.67
N ALA A 230 10.26 -5.70 -7.39
CA ALA A 230 10.66 -7.10 -7.50
C ALA A 230 9.84 -8.00 -6.56
N LEU A 231 9.60 -7.54 -5.34
CA LEU A 231 8.77 -8.26 -4.37
C LEU A 231 7.32 -8.42 -4.85
N TYR A 232 6.68 -7.34 -5.30
CA TYR A 232 5.30 -7.38 -5.80
C TYR A 232 5.17 -8.24 -7.07
N GLN A 233 6.17 -8.21 -7.95
CA GLN A 233 6.21 -9.10 -9.11
C GLN A 233 6.29 -10.58 -8.69
N GLU A 234 7.16 -10.90 -7.74
CA GLU A 234 7.25 -12.26 -7.19
C GLU A 234 5.93 -12.67 -6.52
N GLU A 235 5.35 -11.81 -5.68
CA GLU A 235 4.05 -12.05 -5.04
C GLU A 235 2.96 -12.37 -6.07
N GLN A 236 2.82 -11.51 -7.10
CA GLN A 236 1.80 -11.67 -8.13
C GLN A 236 1.97 -12.96 -8.94
N GLN A 237 3.21 -13.37 -9.21
CA GLN A 237 3.50 -14.64 -9.89
C GLN A 237 3.21 -15.88 -9.03
N ASN A 238 3.04 -15.72 -7.72
CA ASN A 238 2.84 -16.83 -6.78
C ASN A 238 1.40 -16.96 -6.25
N VAL A 239 0.46 -16.09 -6.67
CA VAL A 239 -0.92 -16.12 -6.16
C VAL A 239 -1.56 -17.50 -6.40
N PRO A 240 -1.99 -18.22 -5.34
CA PRO A 240 -2.72 -19.48 -5.47
C PRO A 240 -4.08 -19.26 -6.16
N LYS A 241 -4.43 -20.15 -7.10
CA LYS A 241 -5.64 -20.01 -7.93
C LYS A 241 -6.95 -20.21 -7.16
N ASP A 242 -6.85 -20.87 -6.01
CA ASP A 242 -7.93 -21.21 -5.10
C ASP A 242 -8.12 -20.14 -3.99
N LEU A 243 -7.39 -19.03 -4.07
CA LEU A 243 -7.59 -17.87 -3.22
C LEU A 243 -8.35 -16.75 -3.95
N PRO A 244 -9.31 -16.09 -3.29
CA PRO A 244 -9.99 -14.93 -3.85
C PRO A 244 -9.04 -13.73 -3.94
N GLN A 245 -8.91 -13.16 -5.14
CA GLN A 245 -8.22 -11.87 -5.35
C GLN A 245 -9.15 -10.67 -5.16
N ASN A 246 -10.45 -10.91 -5.13
CA ASN A 246 -11.49 -9.90 -5.04
C ASN A 246 -12.60 -10.42 -4.10
N PRO A 247 -12.87 -9.77 -2.95
CA PRO A 247 -13.90 -10.21 -2.01
C PRO A 247 -15.31 -10.28 -2.61
N GLN A 248 -15.58 -9.51 -3.66
CA GLN A 248 -16.84 -9.53 -4.42
C GLN A 248 -16.92 -10.72 -5.39
N GLN A 249 -15.86 -11.50 -5.56
CA GLN A 249 -15.79 -12.69 -6.40
C GLN A 249 -15.31 -13.89 -5.56
N PRO A 250 -16.20 -14.51 -4.77
CA PRO A 250 -15.84 -15.65 -3.94
C PRO A 250 -15.34 -16.82 -4.77
N VAL A 251 -14.33 -17.53 -4.26
CA VAL A 251 -13.76 -18.72 -4.90
C VAL A 251 -14.33 -19.97 -4.23
N PRO A 252 -15.01 -20.87 -4.97
CA PRO A 252 -15.50 -22.13 -4.41
C PRO A 252 -14.32 -23.08 -4.17
N VAL A 253 -14.19 -23.55 -2.93
CA VAL A 253 -13.19 -24.54 -2.54
C VAL A 253 -13.89 -25.73 -1.91
N THR A 254 -13.66 -26.92 -2.46
CA THR A 254 -14.24 -28.17 -1.95
C THR A 254 -13.25 -28.82 -0.98
N LEU A 255 -13.62 -28.86 0.30
CA LEU A 255 -12.84 -29.44 1.37
C LEU A 255 -13.62 -30.59 1.99
N ASN A 256 -13.04 -31.80 1.97
CA ASN A 256 -13.64 -33.02 2.52
C ASN A 256 -15.10 -33.27 2.05
N GLY A 257 -15.36 -33.01 0.76
CA GLY A 257 -16.68 -33.18 0.14
C GLY A 257 -17.68 -32.02 0.35
N GLN A 258 -17.33 -31.01 1.14
CA GLN A 258 -18.15 -29.81 1.33
C GLN A 258 -17.54 -28.62 0.58
N THR A 259 -18.35 -27.91 -0.18
CA THR A 259 -17.92 -26.69 -0.87
C THR A 259 -18.13 -25.46 0.02
N TYR A 260 -17.08 -24.67 0.17
CA TYR A 260 -17.06 -23.40 0.87
C TYR A 260 -16.77 -22.29 -0.15
N ASN A 261 -17.55 -21.22 -0.12
CA ASN A 261 -17.29 -20.04 -0.95
C ASN A 261 -16.35 -19.11 -0.18
N ILE A 262 -15.05 -19.18 -0.48
CA ILE A 262 -14.03 -18.37 0.19
C ILE A 262 -14.12 -16.94 -0.32
N VAL A 263 -14.27 -15.99 0.60
CA VAL A 263 -14.36 -14.56 0.27
C VAL A 263 -13.06 -13.81 0.53
N GLN A 264 -12.24 -14.30 1.46
CA GLN A 264 -10.95 -13.70 1.77
C GLN A 264 -10.03 -14.72 2.45
N ALA A 265 -8.73 -14.63 2.19
CA ALA A 265 -7.72 -15.28 3.01
C ALA A 265 -6.55 -14.31 3.23
N PHE A 266 -6.05 -14.20 4.46
CA PHE A 266 -4.98 -13.28 4.82
C PHE A 266 -4.30 -13.74 6.12
N VAL A 267 -3.17 -13.13 6.46
CA VAL A 267 -2.42 -13.43 7.67
C VAL A 267 -2.44 -12.23 8.60
N VAL A 268 -2.48 -12.48 9.91
CA VAL A 268 -2.31 -11.45 10.94
C VAL A 268 -1.23 -11.87 11.94
N PRO A 269 -0.46 -10.91 12.49
CA PRO A 269 0.40 -11.19 13.63
C PRO A 269 -0.42 -11.65 14.83
N ASP A 270 0.08 -12.64 15.58
CA ASP A 270 -0.49 -13.07 16.85
C ASP A 270 0.22 -12.42 18.06
N ASP A 271 -0.36 -12.56 19.26
CA ASP A 271 0.20 -12.01 20.50
C ASP A 271 1.49 -12.71 20.96
N LYS A 272 1.82 -13.87 20.36
CA LYS A 272 2.98 -14.71 20.65
C LYS A 272 4.07 -14.57 19.59
N GLN A 273 4.08 -13.46 18.83
CA GLN A 273 5.09 -13.15 17.83
C GLN A 273 5.05 -14.03 16.57
N GLY A 274 4.03 -14.86 16.40
CA GLY A 274 3.79 -15.69 15.23
C GLY A 274 2.74 -15.09 14.29
N LEU A 275 2.20 -15.94 13.43
CA LEU A 275 1.24 -15.59 12.39
C LEU A 275 0.00 -16.49 12.49
N ASP A 276 -1.18 -15.89 12.51
CA ASP A 276 -2.45 -16.60 12.37
C ASP A 276 -2.96 -16.50 10.93
N LEU A 277 -3.29 -17.65 10.33
CA LEU A 277 -3.87 -17.72 9.00
C LEU A 277 -5.40 -17.57 9.09
N VAL A 278 -5.94 -16.52 8.49
CA VAL A 278 -7.38 -16.21 8.53
C VAL A 278 -8.02 -16.55 7.19
N TYR A 279 -9.06 -17.38 7.21
CA TYR A 279 -9.96 -17.63 6.10
C TYR A 279 -11.35 -17.12 6.42
N LYS A 280 -11.93 -16.36 5.48
CA LYS A 280 -13.34 -15.96 5.50
C LYS A 280 -14.10 -16.75 4.44
N TYR A 281 -15.24 -17.32 4.79
CA TYR A 281 -16.14 -17.98 3.83
C TYR A 281 -17.58 -17.52 4.03
N SER A 282 -18.36 -17.50 2.95
CA SER A 282 -19.77 -17.11 3.01
C SER A 282 -20.59 -18.19 3.72
N ALA A 283 -21.39 -17.77 4.69
CA ALA A 283 -22.40 -18.58 5.36
C ALA A 283 -23.78 -17.93 5.18
N PRO A 284 -24.86 -18.71 4.97
CA PRO A 284 -26.19 -18.14 4.82
C PRO A 284 -26.71 -17.54 6.13
N ASP A 285 -26.26 -18.06 7.27
CA ASP A 285 -26.66 -17.66 8.60
C ASP A 285 -25.57 -18.02 9.63
N ILE A 286 -25.43 -17.20 10.66
CA ILE A 286 -24.50 -17.36 11.79
C ILE A 286 -25.20 -17.19 13.16
N THR A 287 -26.54 -17.15 13.20
CA THR A 287 -27.30 -16.95 14.45
C THR A 287 -27.13 -18.10 15.43
N ASP A 288 -27.04 -19.34 14.93
CA ASP A 288 -26.69 -20.52 15.73
C ASP A 288 -25.17 -20.66 15.87
N GLN A 289 -24.62 -20.00 16.88
CA GLN A 289 -23.18 -19.97 17.13
C GLN A 289 -22.58 -21.35 17.43
N VAL A 290 -23.34 -22.28 17.99
CA VAL A 290 -22.85 -23.65 18.27
C VAL A 290 -22.66 -24.39 16.95
N LYS A 291 -23.64 -24.31 16.06
CA LYS A 291 -23.54 -24.88 14.71
C LYS A 291 -22.44 -24.21 13.90
N THR A 292 -22.34 -22.89 13.92
CA THR A 292 -21.30 -22.16 13.18
C THR A 292 -19.90 -22.48 13.72
N PHE A 293 -19.73 -22.63 15.03
CA PHE A 293 -18.47 -23.11 15.63
C PHE A 293 -18.09 -24.51 15.12
N GLN A 294 -19.04 -25.46 15.10
CA GLN A 294 -18.79 -26.81 14.58
C GLN A 294 -18.41 -26.79 13.09
N GLN A 295 -19.07 -25.95 12.29
CA GLN A 295 -18.75 -25.75 10.87
C GLN A 295 -17.35 -25.16 10.68
N ASN A 296 -16.99 -24.12 11.44
CA ASN A 296 -15.66 -23.55 11.41
C ASN A 296 -14.58 -24.58 11.80
N MET A 297 -14.83 -25.41 12.82
CA MET A 297 -13.91 -26.48 13.21
C MET A 297 -13.74 -27.54 12.14
N ALA A 298 -14.83 -27.93 11.46
CA ALA A 298 -14.77 -28.84 10.33
C ALA A 298 -13.98 -28.23 9.16
N PHE A 299 -14.24 -26.96 8.85
CA PHE A 299 -13.52 -26.21 7.82
C PHE A 299 -12.01 -26.14 8.11
N ILE A 300 -11.61 -25.72 9.32
CA ILE A 300 -10.19 -25.59 9.67
C ILE A 300 -9.46 -26.92 9.53
N LYS A 301 -10.04 -28.01 10.05
CA LYS A 301 -9.44 -29.34 9.95
C LYS A 301 -9.33 -29.79 8.50
N ALA A 302 -10.38 -29.60 7.71
CA ALA A 302 -10.36 -29.98 6.30
C ALA A 302 -9.36 -29.15 5.49
N LEU A 303 -9.21 -27.86 5.81
CA LEU A 303 -8.22 -26.98 5.21
C LEU A 303 -6.79 -27.44 5.53
N ALA A 304 -6.50 -27.73 6.80
CA ALA A 304 -5.19 -28.22 7.21
C ALA A 304 -4.84 -29.63 6.68
N THR A 305 -5.85 -30.46 6.38
CA THR A 305 -5.65 -31.73 5.68
C THR A 305 -5.32 -31.52 4.20
N GLN A 306 -5.97 -30.55 3.56
CA GLN A 306 -5.72 -30.20 2.15
C GLN A 306 -4.37 -29.52 1.96
N TYR A 307 -3.98 -28.64 2.90
CA TYR A 307 -2.76 -27.84 2.88
C TYR A 307 -1.93 -28.10 4.16
N PRO A 308 -1.25 -29.25 4.25
CA PRO A 308 -0.46 -29.61 5.43
C PRO A 308 0.69 -28.63 5.72
N GLU A 309 1.14 -27.86 4.72
CA GLU A 309 2.16 -26.83 4.84
C GLU A 309 1.79 -25.73 5.84
N TYR A 310 0.50 -25.49 6.11
CA TYR A 310 0.06 -24.48 7.08
C TYR A 310 0.55 -24.75 8.50
N LYS A 311 0.74 -26.02 8.86
CA LYS A 311 1.24 -26.39 10.19
C LYS A 311 2.71 -26.00 10.41
N GLN A 312 3.44 -25.68 9.35
CA GLN A 312 4.85 -25.30 9.41
C GLN A 312 5.05 -23.79 9.60
N ALA A 313 4.10 -22.98 9.15
CA ALA A 313 4.26 -21.54 8.99
C ALA A 313 3.38 -20.69 9.92
N PHE A 314 2.27 -21.25 10.40
CA PHE A 314 1.29 -20.50 11.18
C PHE A 314 1.11 -21.07 12.58
N THR A 315 0.85 -20.20 13.56
CA THR A 315 0.55 -20.58 14.93
C THR A 315 -0.86 -21.15 15.05
N SER A 316 -1.81 -20.57 14.32
CA SER A 316 -3.20 -21.01 14.29
C SER A 316 -3.83 -20.82 12.91
N ILE A 317 -4.94 -21.51 12.70
CA ILE A 317 -5.86 -21.23 11.59
C ILE A 317 -7.16 -20.67 12.20
N VAL A 318 -7.63 -19.57 11.63
CA VAL A 318 -8.85 -18.87 12.01
C VAL A 318 -9.85 -18.96 10.86
N ALA A 319 -11.01 -19.52 11.12
CA ALA A 319 -12.13 -19.52 10.20
C ALA A 319 -13.16 -18.48 10.62
N ARG A 320 -13.65 -17.70 9.66
CA ARG A 320 -14.70 -16.71 9.86
C ARG A 320 -15.84 -16.97 8.88
N ALA A 321 -16.97 -17.42 9.42
CA ALA A 321 -18.21 -17.54 8.66
C ALA A 321 -18.83 -16.14 8.51
N VAL A 322 -19.06 -15.69 7.27
CA VAL A 322 -19.56 -14.33 6.96
C VAL A 322 -21.01 -14.42 6.49
N ALA A 323 -21.92 -13.80 7.23
CA ALA A 323 -23.34 -13.72 6.88
C ALA A 323 -23.60 -12.66 5.79
N PRO A 324 -24.76 -12.71 5.09
CA PRO A 324 -25.07 -11.75 4.01
C PRO A 324 -25.09 -10.28 4.44
N ASN A 325 -25.30 -10.00 5.73
CA ASN A 325 -25.27 -8.66 6.31
C ASN A 325 -23.84 -8.17 6.64
N GLY A 326 -22.80 -8.96 6.36
CA GLY A 326 -21.40 -8.65 6.62
C GLY A 326 -20.92 -8.97 8.03
N GLN A 327 -21.79 -9.39 8.95
CA GLN A 327 -21.36 -9.88 10.25
C GLN A 327 -20.60 -11.19 10.11
N ASP A 328 -19.59 -11.42 10.96
CA ASP A 328 -18.84 -12.65 10.96
C ASP A 328 -18.77 -13.33 12.33
N PHE A 329 -18.65 -14.66 12.31
CA PHE A 329 -18.39 -15.48 13.49
C PHE A 329 -17.07 -16.22 13.31
N GLY A 330 -16.10 -15.88 14.17
CA GLY A 330 -14.75 -16.41 14.13
C GLY A 330 -14.54 -17.62 15.04
N THR A 331 -13.71 -18.57 14.60
CA THR A 331 -13.17 -19.64 15.45
C THR A 331 -11.71 -19.83 15.11
N GLN A 332 -10.88 -19.92 16.14
CA GLN A 332 -9.43 -20.13 16.03
C GLN A 332 -9.07 -21.51 16.55
N LEU A 333 -8.17 -22.20 15.86
CA LEU A 333 -7.60 -23.47 16.30
C LEU A 333 -6.07 -23.43 16.13
N PRO A 334 -5.29 -23.53 17.23
CA PRO A 334 -3.85 -23.68 17.16
C PRO A 334 -3.44 -24.88 16.28
N VAL A 335 -2.42 -24.72 15.43
CA VAL A 335 -2.05 -25.78 14.47
C VAL A 335 -1.57 -27.06 15.15
N ASN A 336 -0.98 -26.94 16.35
CA ASN A 336 -0.54 -28.07 17.16
C ASN A 336 -1.69 -28.90 17.75
N GLU A 337 -2.92 -28.37 17.73
CA GLU A 337 -4.14 -29.09 18.13
C GLU A 337 -4.85 -29.78 16.95
N ILE A 338 -4.39 -29.53 15.71
CA ILE A 338 -4.93 -30.14 14.50
C ILE A 338 -4.27 -31.51 14.29
N LYS A 339 -5.01 -32.57 14.61
CA LYS A 339 -4.60 -33.97 14.40
C LYS A 339 -4.48 -34.33 12.93
#